data_AF-A0A8J3I922-F1
#
_entry.id   AF-A0A8J3I922-F1
#
_cell.length_a   1.000
_cell.length_b   1.000
_cell.length_c   1.000
_cell.angle_alpha   90.00
_cell.angle_beta   90.00
_cell.angle_gamma   90.00
#
_symmetry.space_group_name_H-M   'P 1'
#
loop_
_entity.id
_entity.type
_entity.pdbx_description
1 polymer ?
#
loop_
_entity_poly.entity_id
_entity_poly.type
_entity_poly.pdbx_seq_one_letter_code
_entity_poly.pdbx_strand_id
1 'polypeptide(L)'
;MRDPPTDRFLCYIAEKYAYGMLTQSSSIEPSPPPPFFPPKPSGLQKLVPGARERHAQEVLRLQERHRNQITEHAEREQRRQYSLAGARSDHEKKVDAQRRKVEEQHAEIDAFHRDLKSGSPSAITNYFTLVLTSSEYPEGFPQQAKVAYIPESKQAIVEYDLPSLDVIPAVSTYKYLKTKDAITESARSLAQRKTLYASVLSQVVLRTLYELFKADRMGYLETTVLNGYVESLDKGTGHTMRTCLVTVRTNQDTFNKLNLKLVEPEACLKVLNASISKSPSELAPVRPVMELNMVDPRFIESTDILSTLDQRVNLMELTPNEFEGLITNLFQKWAWKPGKRRPHAMGALTVSLLTHDPFSAARLLYRQNATKIR
;
A
#
# COMPACT_ATOMS: atom_id res chain seq x y z
N MET A 1 -11.40 -4.22 34.65
CA MET A 1 -9.93 -4.26 34.59
C MET A 1 -9.53 -3.93 33.15
N ARG A 2 -9.01 -2.71 32.96
CA ARG A 2 -8.30 -2.13 31.79
C ARG A 2 -8.55 -2.76 30.41
N ASP A 3 -9.30 -2.06 29.57
CA ASP A 3 -9.12 -2.08 28.10
C ASP A 3 -7.65 -1.78 27.78
N PRO A 4 -6.95 -2.60 26.95
CA PRO A 4 -6.79 -2.31 25.51
C PRO A 4 -6.53 -3.59 24.63
N PRO A 5 -6.19 -3.57 23.31
CA PRO A 5 -5.93 -2.44 22.41
C PRO A 5 -6.60 -2.57 21.01
N THR A 6 -7.69 -1.86 20.76
CA THR A 6 -8.16 -1.58 19.38
C THR A 6 -7.23 -0.56 18.68
N ASP A 7 -6.47 0.19 19.48
CA ASP A 7 -5.62 1.28 19.04
C ASP A 7 -4.30 0.81 18.41
N ARG A 8 -3.80 -0.38 18.76
CA ARG A 8 -2.48 -0.84 18.29
C ARG A 8 -2.45 -1.27 16.82
N PHE A 9 -3.53 -1.83 16.29
CA PHE A 9 -3.51 -2.34 14.91
C PHE A 9 -3.67 -1.19 13.89
N LEU A 10 -4.46 -0.17 14.24
CA LEU A 10 -4.58 1.05 13.44
C LEU A 10 -3.38 2.00 13.65
N CYS A 11 -2.84 2.11 14.87
CA CYS A 11 -1.57 2.82 15.12
C CYS A 11 -0.38 2.18 14.39
N TYR A 12 -0.31 0.84 14.29
CA TYR A 12 0.78 0.15 13.60
C TYR A 12 0.82 0.47 12.10
N ILE A 13 -0.34 0.70 11.47
CA ILE A 13 -0.41 1.15 10.08
C ILE A 13 -0.01 2.63 9.97
N ALA A 14 -0.40 3.48 10.93
CA ALA A 14 -0.07 4.91 10.94
C ALA A 14 1.42 5.21 11.22
N GLU A 15 2.06 4.43 12.12
CA GLU A 15 3.47 4.62 12.48
C GLU A 15 4.44 4.28 11.34
N LYS A 16 4.05 3.41 10.40
CA LYS A 16 4.92 2.99 9.30
C LYS A 16 5.16 4.05 8.21
N TYR A 17 4.40 5.15 8.23
CA TYR A 17 4.42 6.18 7.18
C TYR A 17 5.03 7.53 7.60
N ALA A 18 5.53 7.66 8.83
CA ALA A 18 5.90 8.97 9.38
C ALA A 18 7.38 9.06 9.78
N TYR A 19 8.34 8.98 8.86
CA TYR A 19 9.69 9.50 9.11
C TYR A 19 10.39 9.96 7.83
N GLY A 20 10.84 11.22 7.81
CA GLY A 20 11.57 11.79 6.68
C GLY A 20 12.05 13.24 6.86
N MET A 21 13.06 13.41 7.71
CA MET A 21 14.13 14.44 7.73
C MET A 21 13.80 15.91 7.36
N LEU A 22 13.87 16.78 8.37
CA LEU A 22 14.17 18.21 8.20
C LEU A 22 15.68 18.43 8.24
N THR A 23 16.31 18.65 7.09
CA THR A 23 17.68 19.17 7.01
C THR A 23 17.66 20.70 7.11
N GLN A 24 18.12 21.21 8.25
CA GLN A 24 18.46 22.62 8.47
C GLN A 24 19.52 23.08 7.46
N SER A 25 19.23 24.15 6.72
CA SER A 25 20.25 24.94 6.02
C SER A 25 20.25 26.38 6.56
N SER A 26 21.42 26.75 7.05
CA SER A 26 21.88 27.97 7.70
C SER A 26 21.14 29.28 7.37
N SER A 27 20.38 29.78 8.35
CA SER A 27 19.95 31.19 8.45
C SER A 27 20.88 31.91 9.43
N ILE A 28 22.16 32.05 9.06
CA ILE A 28 23.13 32.80 9.87
C ILE A 28 22.83 34.30 9.69
N GLU A 29 22.58 34.99 10.79
CA GLU A 29 22.35 36.44 10.82
C GLU A 29 23.63 37.18 10.40
N PRO A 30 23.56 38.20 9.52
CA PRO A 30 24.75 38.95 9.14
C PRO A 30 25.34 39.67 10.35
N SER A 31 26.67 39.64 10.48
CA SER A 31 27.35 40.35 11.57
C SER A 31 27.14 41.86 11.45
N PRO A 32 26.75 42.56 12.53
CA PRO A 32 26.52 44.00 12.49
C PRO A 32 27.81 44.77 12.18
N PRO A 33 27.72 45.93 11.51
CA PRO A 33 28.89 46.77 11.27
C PRO A 33 29.49 47.22 12.61
N PRO A 34 30.83 47.31 12.74
CA PRO A 34 31.46 47.76 13.96
C PRO A 34 31.08 49.22 14.25
N PRO A 35 30.92 49.61 15.52
CA PRO A 35 30.62 50.99 15.89
C PRO A 35 31.69 51.97 15.39
N PHE A 36 31.26 53.09 14.82
CA PHE A 36 32.16 54.14 14.36
C PHE A 36 32.76 54.92 15.53
N PHE A 37 34.08 54.81 15.69
CA PHE A 37 34.86 55.66 16.59
C PHE A 37 35.91 56.43 15.79
N PRO A 38 35.76 57.77 15.62
CA PRO A 38 36.78 58.54 14.93
C PRO A 38 38.07 58.53 15.76
N PRO A 39 39.25 58.31 15.15
CA PRO A 39 40.51 58.38 15.87
C PRO A 39 40.68 59.79 16.46
N LYS A 40 41.06 59.91 17.74
CA LYS A 40 41.41 61.22 18.31
C LYS A 40 42.82 61.60 17.83
N PRO A 41 43.08 62.85 17.40
CA PRO A 41 44.42 63.26 16.99
C PRO A 41 45.38 63.23 18.20
N SER A 42 46.45 62.44 18.13
CA SER A 42 47.34 62.17 19.26
C SER A 42 48.63 63.01 19.22
N GLY A 43 48.97 63.68 20.32
CA GLY A 43 50.28 64.29 20.58
C GLY A 43 50.86 65.20 19.48
N LEU A 44 52.17 65.09 19.25
CA LEU A 44 53.00 65.90 18.32
C LEU A 44 52.51 65.90 16.85
N GLN A 45 51.55 65.04 16.49
CA GLN A 45 50.93 65.02 15.15
C GLN A 45 50.18 66.32 14.81
N LYS A 46 49.79 67.14 15.80
CA LYS A 46 49.14 68.45 15.58
C LYS A 46 50.08 69.55 15.05
N LEU A 47 51.39 69.35 15.14
CA LEU A 47 52.41 70.37 14.82
C LEU A 47 52.94 70.27 13.37
N VAL A 48 52.54 69.24 12.62
CA VAL A 48 52.93 69.07 11.22
C VAL A 48 52.02 69.92 10.31
N PRO A 49 52.58 70.77 9.41
CA PRO A 49 51.78 71.53 8.45
C PRO A 49 50.89 70.60 7.61
N GLY A 50 49.58 70.90 7.55
CA GLY A 50 48.57 70.07 6.86
C GLY A 50 48.05 68.86 7.65
N ALA A 51 48.48 68.62 8.90
CA ALA A 51 48.01 67.47 9.68
C ALA A 51 46.51 67.53 10.03
N ARG A 52 45.96 68.73 10.22
CA ARG A 52 44.51 68.91 10.45
C ARG A 52 43.71 68.52 9.22
N GLU A 53 44.17 68.89 8.03
CA GLU A 53 43.54 68.54 6.76
C GLU A 53 43.64 67.04 6.49
N ARG A 54 44.81 66.42 6.69
CA ARG A 54 44.98 64.96 6.56
C ARG A 54 44.12 64.19 7.55
N HIS A 55 44.02 64.67 8.79
CA HIS A 55 43.15 64.08 9.80
C HIS A 55 41.67 64.21 9.43
N ALA A 56 41.25 65.38 8.95
CA ALA A 56 39.88 65.58 8.45
C ALA A 56 39.56 64.67 7.26
N GLN A 57 40.49 64.53 6.31
CA GLN A 57 40.37 63.62 5.17
C GLN A 57 40.28 62.15 5.62
N GLU A 58 41.08 61.73 6.61
CA GLU A 58 41.02 60.37 7.15
C GLU A 58 39.71 60.09 7.90
N VAL A 59 39.22 61.05 8.69
CA VAL A 59 37.90 60.95 9.34
C VAL A 59 36.79 60.85 8.30
N LEU A 60 36.83 61.66 7.23
CA LEU A 60 35.86 61.57 6.11
C LEU A 60 35.91 60.19 5.43
N ARG A 61 37.10 59.67 5.14
CA ARG A 61 37.29 58.33 4.54
C ARG A 61 36.73 57.22 5.44
N LEU A 62 36.96 57.28 6.74
CA LEU A 62 36.42 56.32 7.70
C LEU A 62 34.90 56.44 7.83
N GLN A 63 34.35 57.66 7.77
CA GLN A 63 32.90 57.89 7.75
C GLN A 63 32.26 57.31 6.48
N GLU A 64 32.87 57.50 5.32
CA GLU A 64 32.41 56.91 4.06
C GLU A 64 32.47 55.39 4.11
N ARG A 65 33.58 54.81 4.60
CA ARG A 65 33.71 53.36 4.78
C ARG A 65 32.64 52.80 5.72
N HIS A 66 32.41 53.45 6.86
CA HIS A 66 31.38 53.03 7.80
C HIS A 66 29.97 53.17 7.20
N ARG A 67 29.70 54.24 6.44
CA ARG A 67 28.45 54.42 5.70
C ARG A 67 28.23 53.28 4.71
N ASN A 68 29.26 52.93 3.93
CA ASN A 68 29.21 51.80 3.00
C ASN A 68 28.98 50.46 3.72
N GLN A 69 29.61 50.25 4.89
CA GLN A 69 29.38 49.05 5.70
C GLN A 69 27.94 48.95 6.22
N ILE A 70 27.33 50.07 6.62
CA ILE A 70 25.92 50.12 7.02
C ILE A 70 25.02 49.77 5.83
N THR A 71 25.25 50.36 4.66
CA THR A 71 24.42 50.10 3.47
C THR A 71 24.54 48.64 3.02
N GLU A 72 25.75 48.10 2.96
CA GLU A 72 25.96 46.68 2.62
C GLU A 72 25.32 45.74 3.64
N HIS A 73 25.38 46.08 4.94
CA HIS A 73 24.70 45.31 5.99
C HIS A 73 23.18 45.33 5.80
N ALA A 74 22.60 46.50 5.53
CA ALA A 74 21.18 46.65 5.26
C ALA A 74 20.74 45.80 4.05
N GLU A 75 21.52 45.80 2.96
CA GLU A 75 21.25 44.94 1.80
C GLU A 75 21.36 43.44 2.11
N ARG A 76 22.36 43.03 2.89
CA ARG A 76 22.50 41.63 3.35
C ARG A 76 21.31 41.21 4.20
N GLU A 77 20.87 42.07 5.11
CA GLU A 77 19.73 41.80 5.97
C GLU A 77 18.41 41.74 5.19
N GLN A 78 18.22 42.64 4.21
CA GLN A 78 17.05 42.58 3.33
C GLN A 78 17.03 41.29 2.49
N ARG A 79 18.17 40.87 1.93
CA ARG A 79 18.29 39.59 1.21
C ARG A 79 17.99 38.39 2.11
N ARG A 80 18.48 38.40 3.36
CA ARG A 80 18.19 37.35 4.35
C ARG A 80 16.71 37.29 4.68
N GLN A 81 16.08 38.43 4.94
CA GLN A 81 14.65 38.50 5.26
C GLN A 81 13.79 37.99 4.09
N TYR A 82 14.13 38.37 2.85
CA TYR A 82 13.45 37.86 1.66
C TYR A 82 13.61 36.34 1.50
N SER A 83 14.84 35.83 1.64
CA SER A 83 15.12 34.39 1.56
C SER A 83 14.43 33.61 2.67
N LEU A 84 14.43 34.13 3.90
CA LEU A 84 13.75 33.53 5.05
C LEU A 84 12.23 33.51 4.87
N ALA A 85 11.64 34.61 4.37
CA ALA A 85 10.22 34.68 4.06
C ALA A 85 9.82 33.67 2.96
N GLY A 86 10.64 33.56 1.90
CA GLY A 86 10.45 32.56 0.85
C GLY A 86 10.53 31.13 1.41
N ALA A 87 11.57 30.82 2.18
CA ALA A 87 11.74 29.50 2.80
C ALA A 87 10.60 29.15 3.77
N ARG A 88 10.11 30.11 4.56
CA ARG A 88 8.93 29.94 5.43
C ARG A 88 7.67 29.66 4.61
N SER A 89 7.41 30.43 3.57
CA SER A 89 6.25 30.21 2.69
C SER A 89 6.30 28.85 2.01
N ASP A 90 7.48 28.41 1.54
CA ASP A 90 7.63 27.09 0.92
C ASP A 90 7.48 25.95 1.93
N HIS A 91 7.94 26.14 3.17
CA HIS A 91 7.72 25.19 4.26
C HIS A 91 6.23 25.09 4.62
N GLU A 92 5.54 26.22 4.78
CA GLU A 92 4.10 26.27 5.06
C GLU A 92 3.29 25.55 3.96
N LYS A 93 3.60 25.80 2.68
CA LYS A 93 2.97 25.07 1.57
C LYS A 93 3.18 23.57 1.64
N LYS A 94 4.38 23.11 2.01
CA LYS A 94 4.68 21.67 2.16
C LYS A 94 3.91 21.08 3.34
N VAL A 95 3.85 21.78 4.47
CA VAL A 95 3.09 21.36 5.66
C VAL A 95 1.60 21.29 5.35
N ASP A 96 1.03 22.29 4.67
CA ASP A 96 -0.38 22.29 4.28
C ASP A 96 -0.69 21.17 3.29
N ALA A 97 0.18 20.93 2.31
CA ALA A 97 0.01 19.83 1.35
C ALA A 97 0.07 18.46 2.05
N GLN A 98 0.96 18.29 3.03
CA GLN A 98 1.02 17.06 3.84
C GLN A 98 -0.22 16.91 4.73
N ARG A 99 -0.67 17.99 5.37
CA ARG A 99 -1.86 17.99 6.21
C ARG A 99 -3.11 17.58 5.43
N ARG A 100 -3.30 18.14 4.24
CA ARG A 100 -4.45 17.78 3.37
C ARG A 100 -4.44 16.29 3.01
N LYS A 101 -3.28 15.73 2.67
CA LYS A 101 -3.16 14.29 2.39
C LYS A 101 -3.55 13.43 3.60
N VAL A 102 -3.10 13.81 4.79
CA VAL A 102 -3.45 13.10 6.03
C VAL A 102 -4.95 13.22 6.34
N GLU A 103 -5.53 14.41 6.18
CA GLU A 103 -6.97 14.64 6.37
C GLU A 103 -7.83 13.83 5.39
N GLU A 104 -7.43 13.77 4.11
CA GLU A 104 -8.08 12.93 3.10
C GLU A 104 -8.02 11.44 3.47
N GLN A 105 -6.85 10.93 3.84
CA GLN A 105 -6.67 9.54 4.27
C GLN A 105 -7.48 9.20 5.54
N HIS A 106 -7.50 10.10 6.53
CA HIS A 106 -8.29 9.90 7.74
C HIS A 106 -9.79 9.91 7.44
N ALA A 107 -10.26 10.77 6.53
CA ALA A 107 -11.65 10.81 6.12
C ALA A 107 -12.10 9.49 5.47
N GLU A 108 -11.24 8.86 4.66
CA GLU A 108 -11.48 7.54 4.07
C GLU A 108 -11.56 6.44 5.13
N ILE A 109 -10.64 6.42 6.10
CA ILE A 109 -10.65 5.46 7.21
C ILE A 109 -11.91 5.63 8.06
N ASP A 110 -12.30 6.86 8.36
CA ASP A 110 -13.49 7.17 9.14
C ASP A 110 -14.77 6.75 8.39
N ALA A 111 -14.81 6.93 7.07
CA ALA A 111 -15.90 6.44 6.23
C ALA A 111 -15.99 4.91 6.27
N PHE A 112 -14.86 4.22 6.05
CA PHE A 112 -14.81 2.76 6.13
C PHE A 112 -15.25 2.22 7.49
N HIS A 113 -14.80 2.86 8.58
CA HIS A 113 -15.18 2.47 9.93
C HIS A 113 -16.68 2.70 10.21
N ARG A 114 -17.27 3.78 9.70
CA ARG A 114 -18.73 4.01 9.76
C ARG A 114 -19.49 2.93 8.99
N ASP A 115 -19.05 2.58 7.78
CA ASP A 115 -19.69 1.57 6.95
C ASP A 115 -19.57 0.17 7.56
N LEU A 116 -18.42 -0.15 8.17
CA LEU A 116 -18.24 -1.41 8.87
C LEU A 116 -19.17 -1.50 10.09
N LYS A 117 -19.28 -0.42 10.88
CA LYS A 117 -20.18 -0.36 12.05
C LYS A 117 -21.66 -0.44 11.68
N SER A 118 -22.04 0.08 10.52
CA SER A 118 -23.43 -0.02 10.04
C SER A 118 -23.75 -1.40 9.44
N GLY A 119 -22.76 -2.29 9.34
CA GLY A 119 -22.93 -3.63 8.77
C GLY A 119 -23.01 -3.63 7.24
N SER A 120 -22.43 -2.62 6.58
CA SER A 120 -22.36 -2.58 5.12
C SER A 120 -21.65 -3.83 4.59
N PRO A 121 -22.29 -4.66 3.75
CA PRO A 121 -21.71 -5.91 3.29
C PRO A 121 -20.37 -5.72 2.56
N SER A 122 -20.21 -4.66 1.76
CA SER A 122 -18.95 -4.36 1.08
C SER A 122 -17.85 -4.01 2.07
N ALA A 123 -18.16 -3.27 3.14
CA ALA A 123 -17.21 -2.95 4.19
C ALA A 123 -16.79 -4.20 4.98
N ILE A 124 -17.73 -5.11 5.26
CA ILE A 124 -17.45 -6.40 5.90
C ILE A 124 -16.53 -7.26 5.03
N THR A 125 -16.82 -7.38 3.74
CA THR A 125 -15.97 -8.13 2.81
C THR A 125 -14.56 -7.54 2.72
N ASN A 126 -14.45 -6.23 2.59
CA ASN A 126 -13.18 -5.51 2.56
C ASN A 126 -12.41 -5.67 3.87
N TYR A 127 -13.10 -5.64 5.02
CA TYR A 127 -12.50 -5.84 6.33
C TYR A 127 -11.84 -7.22 6.45
N PHE A 128 -12.57 -8.30 6.12
CA PHE A 128 -12.00 -9.65 6.18
C PHE A 128 -10.90 -9.88 5.14
N THR A 129 -10.98 -9.24 3.98
CA THR A 129 -9.90 -9.25 2.97
C THR A 129 -8.64 -8.59 3.53
N LEU A 130 -8.78 -7.43 4.19
CA LEU A 130 -7.65 -6.73 4.83
C LEU A 130 -7.03 -7.57 5.95
N VAL A 131 -7.85 -8.23 6.77
CA VAL A 131 -7.38 -9.14 7.82
C VAL A 131 -6.50 -10.23 7.23
N LEU A 132 -6.97 -10.93 6.19
CA LEU A 132 -6.26 -12.06 5.59
C LEU A 132 -5.02 -11.68 4.76
N THR A 133 -4.98 -10.47 4.22
CA THR A 133 -3.84 -9.95 3.45
C THR A 133 -2.80 -9.27 4.33
N SER A 134 -3.15 -8.93 5.58
CA SER A 134 -2.22 -8.43 6.60
C SER A 134 -1.45 -9.53 7.34
N SER A 135 -1.79 -10.80 7.09
CA SER A 135 -1.21 -11.96 7.78
C SER A 135 0.26 -12.19 7.38
N GLU A 136 1.14 -12.29 8.36
CA GLU A 136 2.57 -12.57 8.11
C GLU A 136 2.80 -14.06 7.82
N TYR A 137 3.52 -14.36 6.75
CA TYR A 137 3.90 -15.72 6.37
C TYR A 137 5.39 -15.82 5.99
N PRO A 138 5.99 -17.02 6.08
CA PRO A 138 7.34 -17.27 5.57
C PRO A 138 7.45 -16.98 4.07
N GLU A 139 8.69 -16.83 3.60
CA GLU A 139 9.01 -16.70 2.18
C GLU A 139 8.43 -17.87 1.35
N GLY A 140 7.90 -17.57 0.17
CA GLY A 140 7.28 -18.55 -0.73
C GLY A 140 5.80 -18.84 -0.47
N PHE A 141 5.20 -18.25 0.57
CA PHE A 141 3.76 -18.34 0.80
C PHE A 141 3.02 -17.23 0.04
N PRO A 142 1.99 -17.57 -0.75
CA PRO A 142 1.13 -16.56 -1.35
C PRO A 142 0.29 -15.86 -0.27
N GLN A 143 -0.02 -14.58 -0.49
CA GLN A 143 -0.86 -13.75 0.39
C GLN A 143 -2.03 -13.17 -0.40
N GLN A 144 -2.71 -14.03 -1.16
CA GLN A 144 -3.87 -13.66 -1.97
C GLN A 144 -5.12 -14.35 -1.41
N ALA A 145 -6.13 -13.54 -1.14
CA ALA A 145 -7.43 -14.00 -0.65
C ALA A 145 -8.54 -13.24 -1.37
N LYS A 146 -9.59 -13.95 -1.77
CA LYS A 146 -10.84 -13.38 -2.25
C LYS A 146 -11.93 -13.70 -1.26
N VAL A 147 -12.66 -12.68 -0.83
CA VAL A 147 -13.78 -12.85 0.10
C VAL A 147 -15.06 -12.41 -0.58
N ALA A 148 -16.12 -13.18 -0.41
CA ALA A 148 -17.49 -12.74 -0.61
C ALA A 148 -18.29 -12.95 0.66
N TYR A 149 -19.26 -12.09 0.88
CA TYR A 149 -20.10 -12.12 2.07
C TYR A 149 -21.58 -12.20 1.69
N ILE A 150 -22.31 -13.08 2.39
CA ILE A 150 -23.77 -13.22 2.31
C ILE A 150 -24.36 -12.69 3.62
N PRO A 151 -25.00 -11.51 3.62
CA PRO A 151 -25.53 -10.89 4.83
C PRO A 151 -26.64 -11.69 5.51
N GLU A 152 -27.51 -12.33 4.73
CA GLU A 152 -28.70 -13.04 5.25
C GLU A 152 -28.34 -14.21 6.15
N SER A 153 -27.21 -14.88 5.87
CA SER A 153 -26.70 -16.01 6.63
C SER A 153 -25.43 -15.69 7.42
N LYS A 154 -25.01 -14.41 7.46
CA LYS A 154 -23.74 -13.95 8.04
C LYS A 154 -22.57 -14.87 7.67
N GLN A 155 -22.46 -15.15 6.39
CA GLN A 155 -21.56 -16.16 5.87
C GLN A 155 -20.49 -15.54 4.99
N ALA A 156 -19.22 -15.81 5.31
CA ALA A 156 -18.11 -15.49 4.42
C ALA A 156 -17.72 -16.71 3.59
N ILE A 157 -17.45 -16.49 2.31
CA ILE A 157 -16.83 -17.45 1.41
C ILE A 157 -15.47 -16.89 1.06
N VAL A 158 -14.44 -17.68 1.32
CA VAL A 158 -13.05 -17.29 1.17
C VAL A 158 -12.39 -18.25 0.21
N GLU A 159 -11.82 -17.71 -0.85
CA GLU A 159 -10.82 -18.40 -1.63
C GLU A 159 -9.45 -17.91 -1.21
N TYR A 160 -8.60 -18.84 -0.80
CA TYR A 160 -7.27 -18.54 -0.29
C TYR A 160 -6.23 -19.28 -1.10
N ASP A 161 -5.20 -18.59 -1.56
CA ASP A 161 -4.10 -19.24 -2.26
C ASP A 161 -3.15 -19.86 -1.23
N LEU A 162 -2.77 -21.10 -1.48
CA LEU A 162 -1.93 -21.94 -0.64
C LEU A 162 -0.56 -22.11 -1.30
N PRO A 163 0.51 -22.28 -0.51
CA PRO A 163 1.84 -22.51 -1.05
C PRO A 163 1.91 -23.82 -1.84
N SER A 164 2.84 -23.91 -2.80
CA SER A 164 3.21 -25.17 -3.45
C SER A 164 4.12 -26.02 -2.55
N LEU A 165 4.44 -27.24 -2.98
CA LEU A 165 5.39 -28.13 -2.28
C LEU A 165 6.79 -27.52 -2.10
N ASP A 166 7.15 -26.50 -2.90
CA ASP A 166 8.49 -25.93 -2.94
C ASP A 166 8.83 -25.14 -1.67
N VAL A 167 7.84 -24.73 -0.88
CA VAL A 167 8.06 -24.11 0.43
C VAL A 167 8.68 -25.07 1.44
N ILE A 168 8.64 -26.39 1.17
CA ILE A 168 9.32 -27.39 2.00
C ILE A 168 10.75 -27.58 1.48
N PRO A 169 11.78 -27.18 2.25
CA PRO A 169 13.17 -27.25 1.79
C PRO A 169 13.56 -28.68 1.37
N ALA A 170 14.34 -28.78 0.30
CA ALA A 170 14.87 -30.08 -0.16
C ALA A 170 15.96 -30.62 0.77
N VAL A 171 16.69 -29.74 1.47
CA VAL A 171 17.77 -30.10 2.38
C VAL A 171 17.22 -30.29 3.80
N SER A 172 17.58 -31.42 4.42
CA SER A 172 17.18 -31.74 5.79
C SER A 172 18.16 -31.22 6.84
N THR A 173 19.47 -31.34 6.57
CA THR A 173 20.53 -30.96 7.50
C THR A 173 21.77 -30.50 6.75
N TYR A 174 22.48 -29.56 7.36
CA TYR A 174 23.82 -29.13 6.96
C TYR A 174 24.81 -29.61 8.03
N LYS A 175 25.90 -30.26 7.61
CA LYS A 175 26.95 -30.76 8.50
C LYS A 175 28.30 -30.23 8.06
N TYR A 176 28.97 -29.53 8.96
CA TYR A 176 30.34 -29.08 8.74
C TYR A 176 31.33 -30.23 8.97
N LEU A 177 32.12 -30.56 7.95
CA LEU A 177 33.18 -31.55 7.99
C LEU A 177 34.53 -30.86 8.18
N LYS A 178 34.98 -30.81 9.44
CA LYS A 178 36.26 -30.19 9.83
C LYS A 178 37.46 -30.71 9.05
N THR A 179 37.47 -31.99 8.66
CA THR A 179 38.58 -32.61 7.92
C THR A 179 38.72 -32.08 6.49
N LYS A 180 37.63 -31.58 5.89
CA LYS A 180 37.61 -31.06 4.53
C LYS A 180 37.33 -29.56 4.48
N ASP A 181 37.20 -28.93 5.65
CA ASP A 181 36.73 -27.55 5.81
C ASP A 181 35.53 -27.22 4.90
N ALA A 182 34.53 -28.11 4.90
CA ALA A 182 33.41 -28.05 3.95
C ALA A 182 32.07 -28.35 4.62
N ILE A 183 31.01 -27.70 4.15
CA ILE A 183 29.63 -28.00 4.55
C ILE A 183 29.07 -29.07 3.60
N THR A 184 28.47 -30.11 4.18
CA THR A 184 27.78 -31.17 3.45
C THR A 184 26.30 -31.16 3.75
N GLU A 185 25.50 -31.46 2.73
CA GLU A 185 24.05 -31.45 2.78
C GLU A 185 23.50 -32.87 2.79
N SER A 186 22.45 -33.11 3.57
CA SER A 186 21.67 -34.36 3.48
C SER A 186 20.28 -34.05 2.96
N ALA A 187 19.89 -34.69 1.85
CA ALA A 187 18.57 -34.52 1.26
C ALA A 187 17.45 -35.01 2.18
N ARG A 188 16.35 -34.27 2.23
CA ARG A 188 15.10 -34.70 2.85
C ARG A 188 14.39 -35.66 1.90
N SER A 189 13.88 -36.79 2.42
CA SER A 189 13.18 -37.75 1.56
C SER A 189 11.88 -37.14 1.02
N LEU A 190 11.45 -37.57 -0.17
CA LEU A 190 10.20 -37.08 -0.76
C LEU A 190 8.99 -37.38 0.14
N ALA A 191 8.96 -38.55 0.79
CA ALA A 191 7.91 -38.93 1.73
C ALA A 191 7.82 -37.93 2.90
N GLN A 192 8.95 -37.56 3.51
CA GLN A 192 8.99 -36.56 4.57
C GLN A 192 8.51 -35.18 4.07
N ARG A 193 8.91 -34.77 2.85
CA ARG A 193 8.43 -33.50 2.27
C ARG A 193 6.92 -33.50 2.08
N LYS A 194 6.34 -34.60 1.57
CA LYS A 194 4.88 -34.75 1.38
C LYS A 194 4.13 -34.64 2.71
N THR A 195 4.61 -35.30 3.76
CA THR A 195 4.01 -35.22 5.10
C THR A 195 4.07 -33.81 5.69
N LEU A 196 5.23 -33.14 5.62
CA LEU A 196 5.37 -31.76 6.10
C LEU A 196 4.46 -30.80 5.32
N TYR A 197 4.36 -30.99 4.00
CA TYR A 197 3.49 -30.17 3.16
C TYR A 197 2.02 -30.30 3.54
N ALA A 198 1.50 -31.52 3.72
CA ALA A 198 0.12 -31.73 4.17
C ALA A 198 -0.16 -31.06 5.53
N SER A 199 0.81 -31.13 6.45
CA SER A 199 0.74 -30.44 7.74
C SER A 199 0.72 -28.92 7.58
N VAL A 200 1.58 -28.34 6.73
CA VAL A 200 1.61 -26.90 6.44
C VAL A 200 0.28 -26.43 5.88
N LEU A 201 -0.28 -27.11 4.88
CA LEU A 201 -1.57 -26.74 4.31
C LEU A 201 -2.67 -26.76 5.39
N SER A 202 -2.68 -27.78 6.24
CA SER A 202 -3.67 -27.91 7.32
C SER A 202 -3.54 -26.79 8.35
N GLN A 203 -2.31 -26.41 8.70
CA GLN A 203 -2.03 -25.30 9.61
C GLN A 203 -2.46 -23.96 9.03
N VAL A 204 -2.18 -23.70 7.74
CA VAL A 204 -2.61 -22.48 7.05
C VAL A 204 -4.14 -22.39 7.08
N VAL A 205 -4.85 -23.45 6.72
CA VAL A 205 -6.33 -23.46 6.71
C VAL A 205 -6.91 -23.20 8.10
N LEU A 206 -6.39 -23.85 9.15
CA LEU A 206 -6.85 -23.62 10.52
C LEU A 206 -6.52 -22.20 11.01
N ARG A 207 -5.34 -21.68 10.65
CA ARG A 207 -4.93 -20.32 10.96
C ARG A 207 -5.84 -19.30 10.29
N THR A 208 -6.15 -19.48 9.00
CA THR A 208 -7.08 -18.61 8.25
C THR A 208 -8.47 -18.60 8.90
N LEU A 209 -9.02 -19.76 9.28
CA LEU A 209 -10.28 -19.84 10.01
C LEU A 209 -10.22 -19.11 11.35
N TYR A 210 -9.12 -19.31 12.10
CA TYR A 210 -8.90 -18.63 13.38
C TYR A 210 -8.86 -17.11 13.20
N GLU A 211 -8.13 -16.61 12.21
CA GLU A 211 -8.01 -15.17 11.94
C GLU A 211 -9.37 -14.54 11.62
N LEU A 212 -10.19 -15.19 10.79
CA LEU A 212 -11.53 -14.71 10.44
C LEU A 212 -12.45 -14.63 11.67
N PHE A 213 -12.60 -15.74 12.41
CA PHE A 213 -13.48 -15.74 13.59
C PHE A 213 -12.95 -14.88 14.74
N LYS A 214 -11.62 -14.71 14.85
CA LYS A 214 -11.01 -13.88 15.90
C LYS A 214 -11.08 -12.38 15.57
N ALA A 215 -11.04 -12.02 14.29
CA ALA A 215 -11.17 -10.65 13.81
C ALA A 215 -12.61 -10.14 13.92
N ASP A 216 -13.62 -11.02 13.81
CA ASP A 216 -15.01 -10.61 13.94
C ASP A 216 -15.37 -10.18 15.38
N ARG A 217 -15.20 -8.90 15.68
CA ARG A 217 -15.57 -8.29 16.97
C ARG A 217 -16.99 -7.76 17.00
N MET A 218 -17.63 -7.62 15.83
CA MET A 218 -18.96 -7.00 15.69
C MET A 218 -20.07 -8.04 15.48
N GLY A 219 -19.72 -9.32 15.31
CA GLY A 219 -20.69 -10.42 15.21
C GLY A 219 -21.33 -10.54 13.83
N TYR A 220 -20.56 -10.21 12.78
CA TYR A 220 -20.97 -10.31 11.38
C TYR A 220 -20.67 -11.68 10.76
N LEU A 221 -19.96 -12.58 11.44
CA LEU A 221 -19.53 -13.86 10.89
C LEU A 221 -20.00 -15.04 11.74
N GLU A 222 -21.06 -15.70 11.30
CA GLU A 222 -21.55 -16.93 11.92
C GLU A 222 -20.98 -18.17 11.25
N THR A 223 -20.83 -18.16 9.91
CA THR A 223 -20.34 -19.30 9.13
C THR A 223 -19.24 -18.87 8.16
N THR A 224 -18.22 -19.71 8.00
CA THR A 224 -17.17 -19.51 6.99
C THR A 224 -17.09 -20.74 6.09
N VAL A 225 -17.00 -20.50 4.79
CA VAL A 225 -16.52 -21.47 3.80
C VAL A 225 -15.14 -21.03 3.34
N LEU A 226 -14.15 -21.90 3.50
CA LEU A 226 -12.79 -21.64 3.04
C LEU A 226 -12.41 -22.68 1.99
N ASN A 227 -12.00 -22.21 0.82
CA ASN A 227 -11.48 -23.01 -0.28
C ASN A 227 -10.01 -22.63 -0.51
N GLY A 228 -9.12 -23.57 -0.27
CA GLY A 228 -7.68 -23.43 -0.45
C GLY A 228 -7.23 -23.92 -1.81
N TYR A 229 -6.65 -23.03 -2.62
CA TYR A 229 -6.21 -23.31 -3.97
C TYR A 229 -4.68 -23.27 -4.09
N VAL A 230 -4.12 -24.13 -4.92
CA VAL A 230 -2.71 -24.01 -5.34
C VAL A 230 -2.69 -23.71 -6.83
N GLU A 231 -1.96 -22.67 -7.19
CA GLU A 231 -1.66 -22.33 -8.58
C GLU A 231 -0.44 -23.13 -9.04
N SER A 232 -0.54 -23.71 -10.24
CA SER A 232 0.52 -24.53 -10.82
C SER A 232 0.53 -24.44 -12.34
N LEU A 233 1.67 -24.71 -12.95
CA LEU A 233 1.77 -24.82 -14.39
C LEU A 233 1.46 -26.26 -14.81
N ASP A 234 0.43 -26.43 -15.63
CA ASP A 234 0.15 -27.72 -16.24
C ASP A 234 1.23 -28.02 -17.29
N LYS A 235 1.98 -29.11 -17.10
CA LYS A 235 3.12 -29.47 -17.95
C LYS A 235 2.73 -29.95 -19.35
N GLY A 236 1.50 -30.43 -19.52
CA GLY A 236 1.01 -30.94 -20.81
C GLY A 236 0.52 -29.82 -21.72
N THR A 237 -0.09 -28.78 -21.13
CA THR A 237 -0.72 -27.67 -21.84
C THR A 237 0.08 -26.37 -21.77
N GLY A 238 0.98 -26.23 -20.79
CA GLY A 238 1.73 -25.01 -20.52
C GLY A 238 0.87 -23.86 -19.97
N HIS A 239 -0.39 -24.15 -19.59
CA HIS A 239 -1.30 -23.17 -19.02
C HIS A 239 -1.28 -23.24 -17.50
N THR A 240 -1.49 -22.08 -16.87
CA THR A 240 -1.65 -22.01 -15.43
C THR A 240 -3.00 -22.61 -15.02
N MET A 241 -2.97 -23.52 -14.05
CA MET A 241 -4.12 -24.20 -13.48
C MET A 241 -4.19 -23.89 -11.98
N ARG A 242 -5.41 -23.60 -11.50
CA ARG A 242 -5.71 -23.38 -10.09
C ARG A 242 -6.50 -24.56 -9.56
N THR A 243 -5.93 -25.29 -8.61
CA THR A 243 -6.50 -26.54 -8.08
C THR A 243 -6.90 -26.40 -6.63
N CYS A 244 -8.16 -26.66 -6.31
CA CYS A 244 -8.64 -26.69 -4.92
C CYS A 244 -8.12 -27.95 -4.22
N LEU A 245 -7.34 -27.78 -3.14
CA LEU A 245 -6.79 -28.89 -2.35
C LEU A 245 -7.49 -29.07 -1.01
N VAL A 246 -8.11 -28.01 -0.47
CA VAL A 246 -8.83 -28.07 0.80
C VAL A 246 -10.11 -27.26 0.68
N THR A 247 -11.21 -27.80 1.16
CA THR A 247 -12.43 -27.04 1.39
C THR A 247 -13.03 -27.38 2.75
N VAL A 248 -13.47 -26.36 3.47
CA VAL A 248 -14.08 -26.53 4.79
C VAL A 248 -15.20 -25.52 4.96
N ARG A 249 -16.32 -25.99 5.49
CA ARG A 249 -17.42 -25.15 5.96
C ARG A 249 -17.59 -25.39 7.45
N THR A 250 -17.45 -24.33 8.25
CA THR A 250 -17.64 -24.41 9.70
C THR A 250 -18.32 -23.16 10.22
N ASN A 251 -18.96 -23.27 11.37
CA ASN A 251 -19.56 -22.14 12.08
C ASN A 251 -18.74 -21.76 13.32
N GLN A 252 -18.95 -20.54 13.79
CA GLN A 252 -18.21 -19.94 14.89
C GLN A 252 -18.33 -20.79 16.18
N ASP A 253 -19.53 -21.28 16.50
CA ASP A 253 -19.77 -22.09 17.70
C ASP A 253 -19.00 -23.41 17.70
N THR A 254 -18.94 -24.09 16.57
CA THR A 254 -18.19 -25.34 16.43
C THR A 254 -16.69 -25.08 16.51
N PHE A 255 -16.22 -24.04 15.84
CA PHE A 255 -14.80 -23.69 15.83
C PHE A 255 -14.30 -23.25 17.21
N ASN A 256 -15.09 -22.44 17.94
CA ASN A 256 -14.73 -21.94 19.27
C ASN A 256 -14.64 -23.02 20.35
N LYS A 257 -15.26 -24.19 20.14
CA LYS A 257 -15.13 -25.35 21.04
C LYS A 257 -13.77 -26.06 20.91
N LEU A 258 -13.01 -25.78 19.85
CA LEU A 258 -11.72 -26.41 19.63
C LEU A 258 -10.64 -25.79 20.50
N ASN A 259 -9.81 -26.62 21.13
CA ASN A 259 -8.60 -26.17 21.79
C ASN A 259 -7.41 -26.23 20.82
N LEU A 260 -7.26 -25.21 19.98
CA LEU A 260 -6.24 -25.17 18.93
C LEU A 260 -4.79 -25.34 19.42
N LYS A 261 -4.52 -25.15 20.73
CA LYS A 261 -3.17 -25.37 21.30
C LYS A 261 -2.76 -26.84 21.38
N LEU A 262 -3.73 -27.76 21.38
CA LEU A 262 -3.52 -29.19 21.61
C LEU A 262 -3.97 -30.06 20.43
N VAL A 263 -4.41 -29.46 19.32
CA VAL A 263 -4.91 -30.22 18.17
C VAL A 263 -3.77 -30.59 17.22
N GLU A 264 -3.86 -31.80 16.69
CA GLU A 264 -3.16 -32.17 15.46
C GLU A 264 -3.91 -31.57 14.25
N PRO A 265 -3.26 -30.75 13.40
CA PRO A 265 -3.95 -29.96 12.37
C PRO A 265 -4.83 -30.78 11.42
N GLU A 266 -4.30 -31.89 10.89
CA GLU A 266 -5.04 -32.75 9.95
C GLU A 266 -6.23 -33.44 10.62
N ALA A 267 -6.07 -33.88 11.87
CA ALA A 267 -7.17 -34.50 12.62
C ALA A 267 -8.25 -33.48 12.97
N CYS A 268 -7.85 -32.25 13.31
CA CYS A 268 -8.76 -31.14 13.59
C CYS A 268 -9.62 -30.81 12.37
N LEU A 269 -9.03 -30.73 11.18
CA LEU A 269 -9.77 -30.49 9.96
C LEU A 269 -10.76 -31.62 9.64
N LYS A 270 -10.45 -32.88 9.97
CA LYS A 270 -11.42 -33.98 9.87
C LYS A 270 -12.61 -33.81 10.81
N VAL A 271 -12.37 -33.36 12.05
CA VAL A 271 -13.46 -33.03 13.00
C VAL A 271 -14.34 -31.90 12.48
N LEU A 272 -13.76 -30.95 11.75
CA LEU A 272 -14.48 -29.86 11.06
C LEU A 272 -15.15 -30.30 9.75
N ASN A 273 -15.13 -31.60 9.40
CA ASN A 273 -15.64 -32.14 8.14
C ASN A 273 -15.01 -31.47 6.90
N ALA A 274 -13.75 -31.05 7.00
CA ALA A 274 -13.01 -30.53 5.85
C ALA A 274 -12.75 -31.65 4.84
N SER A 275 -12.91 -31.32 3.56
CA SER A 275 -12.45 -32.18 2.47
C SER A 275 -11.04 -31.77 2.08
N ILE A 276 -10.07 -32.66 2.30
CA ILE A 276 -8.65 -32.44 2.04
C ILE A 276 -8.22 -33.39 0.92
N SER A 277 -7.38 -32.90 0.02
CA SER A 277 -6.77 -33.70 -1.04
C SER A 277 -6.05 -34.92 -0.46
N LYS A 278 -6.27 -36.09 -1.08
CA LYS A 278 -5.58 -37.34 -0.70
C LYS A 278 -4.09 -37.30 -1.04
N SER A 279 -3.71 -36.51 -2.05
CA SER A 279 -2.33 -36.32 -2.50
C SER A 279 -2.09 -34.83 -2.83
N PRO A 280 -1.95 -33.96 -1.82
CA PRO A 280 -1.79 -32.52 -2.06
C PRO A 280 -0.55 -32.20 -2.90
N SER A 281 0.54 -32.95 -2.72
CA SER A 281 1.79 -32.79 -3.48
C SER A 281 1.66 -33.10 -4.98
N GLU A 282 0.64 -33.89 -5.34
CA GLU A 282 0.32 -34.25 -6.72
C GLU A 282 -0.86 -33.44 -7.25
N LEU A 283 -1.32 -32.45 -6.48
CA LEU A 283 -2.43 -31.58 -6.80
C LEU A 283 -3.71 -32.37 -7.13
N ALA A 284 -3.98 -33.45 -6.39
CA ALA A 284 -5.23 -34.18 -6.56
C ALA A 284 -6.41 -33.28 -6.12
N PRO A 285 -7.37 -32.96 -7.00
CA PRO A 285 -8.38 -31.94 -6.72
C PRO A 285 -9.42 -32.42 -5.69
N VAL A 286 -9.98 -31.45 -4.96
CA VAL A 286 -11.17 -31.61 -4.13
C VAL A 286 -12.26 -30.68 -4.66
N ARG A 287 -13.51 -31.14 -4.66
CA ARG A 287 -14.65 -30.31 -5.04
C ARG A 287 -14.97 -29.28 -3.95
N PRO A 288 -14.96 -27.97 -4.22
CA PRO A 288 -15.33 -26.95 -3.24
C PRO A 288 -16.75 -27.18 -2.69
N VAL A 289 -16.95 -26.97 -1.39
CA VAL A 289 -18.29 -27.07 -0.76
C VAL A 289 -19.23 -25.99 -1.31
N MET A 290 -18.69 -24.80 -1.59
CA MET A 290 -19.39 -23.71 -2.25
C MET A 290 -18.37 -22.84 -2.97
N GLU A 291 -18.63 -22.49 -4.22
CA GLU A 291 -17.73 -21.71 -5.08
C GLU A 291 -18.13 -20.23 -5.10
N LEU A 292 -17.14 -19.34 -5.26
CA LEU A 292 -17.41 -17.93 -5.56
C LEU A 292 -17.91 -17.81 -7.00
N ASN A 293 -19.21 -17.66 -7.17
CA ASN A 293 -19.82 -17.43 -8.49
C ASN A 293 -19.99 -15.93 -8.75
N MET A 294 -19.17 -15.38 -9.66
CA MET A 294 -19.13 -13.95 -10.04
C MET A 294 -20.42 -13.37 -10.66
N VAL A 295 -21.47 -14.19 -10.80
CA VAL A 295 -22.74 -13.83 -11.47
C VAL A 295 -23.93 -13.87 -10.50
N ASP A 296 -23.74 -14.38 -9.27
CA ASP A 296 -24.83 -14.46 -8.30
C ASP A 296 -24.97 -13.12 -7.55
N PRO A 297 -26.12 -12.42 -7.65
CA PRO A 297 -26.33 -11.13 -7.01
C PRO A 297 -26.31 -11.20 -5.47
N ARG A 298 -26.28 -12.40 -4.89
CA ARG A 298 -26.14 -12.61 -3.44
C ARG A 298 -24.71 -12.41 -2.93
N PHE A 299 -23.71 -12.39 -3.80
CA PHE A 299 -22.31 -12.18 -3.39
C PHE A 299 -21.92 -10.72 -3.50
N ILE A 300 -21.40 -10.20 -2.38
CA ILE A 300 -20.75 -8.89 -2.35
C ILE A 300 -19.27 -9.13 -2.15
N GLU A 301 -18.51 -9.00 -3.25
CA GLU A 301 -17.06 -9.20 -3.31
C GLU A 301 -16.30 -7.93 -2.88
N SER A 302 -15.08 -8.13 -2.38
CA SER A 302 -14.17 -7.02 -2.15
C SER A 302 -13.80 -6.41 -3.50
N THR A 303 -14.11 -5.12 -3.69
CA THR A 303 -13.55 -4.40 -4.83
C THR A 303 -12.06 -4.28 -4.55
N ASP A 304 -11.26 -5.04 -5.27
CA ASP A 304 -9.81 -5.09 -5.26
C ASP A 304 -9.14 -3.75 -4.83
N ILE A 305 -8.97 -3.56 -3.51
CA ILE A 305 -8.37 -2.34 -2.91
C ILE A 305 -6.84 -2.44 -2.97
N LEU A 306 -6.30 -3.62 -3.27
CA LEU A 306 -4.86 -3.81 -3.43
C LEU A 306 -4.38 -3.38 -4.81
N SER A 307 -5.17 -3.57 -5.87
CA SER A 307 -4.83 -3.01 -7.18
C SER A 307 -4.95 -1.47 -7.23
N THR A 308 -5.66 -0.82 -6.30
CA THR A 308 -5.65 0.65 -6.19
C THR A 308 -4.44 1.21 -5.43
N LEU A 309 -3.75 0.40 -4.62
CA LEU A 309 -2.55 0.85 -3.88
C LEU A 309 -1.23 0.70 -4.65
N ASP A 310 -1.14 -0.21 -5.63
CA ASP A 310 0.13 -0.45 -6.36
C ASP A 310 0.00 -0.60 -7.89
N GLN A 311 -1.18 -0.36 -8.47
CA GLN A 311 -1.36 -0.41 -9.92
C GLN A 311 -2.08 0.82 -10.46
N ARG A 312 -1.37 1.95 -10.47
CA ARG A 312 -1.59 2.89 -11.57
C ARG A 312 -1.04 2.23 -12.82
N VAL A 313 -1.92 1.58 -13.58
CA VAL A 313 -1.60 1.16 -14.95
C VAL A 313 -1.04 2.38 -15.67
N ASN A 314 0.24 2.33 -16.04
CA ASN A 314 0.84 3.41 -16.82
C ASN A 314 0.11 3.42 -18.17
N LEU A 315 -0.77 4.40 -18.37
CA LEU A 315 -1.63 4.50 -19.55
C LEU A 315 -0.83 4.58 -20.87
N MET A 316 0.48 4.86 -20.76
CA MET A 316 1.41 4.88 -21.89
C MET A 316 1.97 3.51 -22.30
N GLU A 317 1.80 2.47 -21.47
CA GLU A 317 2.35 1.11 -21.72
C GLU A 317 1.30 0.11 -22.21
N LEU A 318 0.02 0.53 -22.27
CA LEU A 318 -1.07 -0.31 -22.74
C LEU A 318 -1.02 -0.48 -24.26
N THR A 319 -1.26 -1.72 -24.72
CA THR A 319 -1.56 -1.94 -26.13
C THR A 319 -2.93 -1.34 -26.49
N PRO A 320 -3.18 -0.97 -27.75
CA PRO A 320 -4.46 -0.36 -28.16
C PRO A 320 -5.69 -1.18 -27.76
N ASN A 321 -5.61 -2.52 -27.81
CA ASN A 321 -6.71 -3.41 -27.44
C ASN A 321 -6.96 -3.44 -25.92
N GLU A 322 -5.92 -3.37 -25.10
CA GLU A 322 -6.06 -3.34 -23.64
C GLU A 322 -6.63 -2.01 -23.17
N PHE A 323 -6.26 -0.90 -23.82
CA PHE A 323 -6.85 0.41 -23.55
C PHE A 323 -8.33 0.46 -23.95
N GLU A 324 -8.71 -0.07 -25.12
CA GLU A 324 -10.12 -0.18 -25.52
C GLU A 324 -10.94 -1.05 -24.56
N GLY A 325 -10.37 -2.16 -24.08
CA GLY A 325 -10.99 -3.00 -23.06
C GLY A 325 -11.21 -2.26 -21.74
N LEU A 326 -10.21 -1.48 -21.30
CA LEU A 326 -10.26 -0.71 -20.04
C LEU A 326 -11.29 0.42 -20.12
N ILE A 327 -11.33 1.15 -21.25
CA ILE A 327 -12.32 2.21 -21.51
C ILE A 327 -13.74 1.62 -21.61
N THR A 328 -13.92 0.47 -22.26
CA THR A 328 -15.22 -0.20 -22.36
C THR A 328 -15.74 -0.61 -20.99
N ASN A 329 -14.86 -1.15 -20.13
CA ASN A 329 -15.21 -1.57 -18.78
C ASN A 329 -15.54 -0.36 -17.87
N LEU A 330 -14.78 0.74 -18.02
CA LEU A 330 -15.03 2.00 -17.32
C LEU A 330 -16.40 2.59 -17.71
N PHE A 331 -16.74 2.61 -19.00
CA PHE A 331 -18.03 3.11 -19.49
C PHE A 331 -19.21 2.19 -19.15
N GLN A 332 -19.01 0.87 -19.08
CA GLN A 332 -20.06 -0.05 -18.59
C GLN A 332 -20.38 0.16 -17.11
N LYS A 333 -19.35 0.38 -16.27
CA LYS A 333 -19.54 0.72 -14.85
C LYS A 333 -20.19 2.09 -14.66
N TRP A 334 -19.88 3.06 -15.53
CA TRP A 334 -20.51 4.39 -15.51
C TRP A 334 -21.93 4.42 -16.07
N ALA A 335 -22.28 3.53 -17.01
CA ALA A 335 -23.57 3.53 -17.70
C ALA A 335 -24.74 2.95 -16.89
N TRP A 336 -24.54 2.50 -15.66
CA TRP A 336 -25.65 2.02 -14.81
C TRP A 336 -26.36 3.19 -14.09
N LYS A 337 -27.21 3.89 -14.83
CA LYS A 337 -28.42 4.54 -14.30
C LYS A 337 -29.62 3.93 -15.02
N PRO A 338 -30.72 3.56 -14.33
CA PRO A 338 -31.86 2.93 -15.00
C PRO A 338 -32.48 3.95 -15.96
N GLY A 339 -32.46 3.65 -17.26
CA GLY A 339 -33.20 4.41 -18.29
C GLY A 339 -32.46 4.84 -19.55
N LYS A 340 -31.16 4.56 -19.75
CA LYS A 340 -30.45 4.94 -21.00
C LYS A 340 -29.85 3.73 -21.74
N ARG A 341 -30.05 3.70 -23.07
CA ARG A 341 -29.67 2.60 -23.98
C ARG A 341 -28.15 2.45 -24.14
N ARG A 342 -27.74 1.22 -24.48
CA ARG A 342 -26.35 0.72 -24.58
C ARG A 342 -25.51 1.48 -25.62
N PRO A 343 -24.18 1.62 -25.40
CA PRO A 343 -23.26 2.13 -26.41
C PRO A 343 -23.08 1.15 -27.57
N HIS A 344 -22.88 1.68 -28.78
CA HIS A 344 -22.61 0.91 -30.00
C HIS A 344 -21.18 1.21 -30.45
N ALA A 345 -20.33 0.19 -30.53
CA ALA A 345 -19.02 0.31 -31.16
C ALA A 345 -19.18 0.34 -32.68
N MET A 346 -18.56 1.30 -33.36
CA MET A 346 -18.46 1.33 -34.83
C MET A 346 -16.99 1.45 -35.24
N GLY A 347 -16.31 0.30 -35.27
CA GLY A 347 -14.98 0.19 -35.86
C GLY A 347 -13.88 1.04 -35.19
N ALA A 348 -12.64 0.74 -35.56
CA ALA A 348 -11.46 1.34 -34.97
C ALA A 348 -11.54 2.89 -35.03
N LEU A 349 -11.44 3.53 -33.86
CA LEU A 349 -11.25 4.98 -33.63
C LEU A 349 -12.47 5.90 -33.38
N THR A 350 -13.70 5.43 -33.11
CA THR A 350 -14.71 6.37 -32.57
C THR A 350 -15.75 5.76 -31.62
N VAL A 351 -15.87 6.31 -30.40
CA VAL A 351 -17.00 6.07 -29.49
C VAL A 351 -17.81 7.36 -29.39
N SER A 352 -19.08 7.31 -29.81
CA SER A 352 -20.00 8.45 -29.74
C SER A 352 -21.11 8.18 -28.73
N LEU A 353 -21.26 9.05 -27.73
CA LEU A 353 -22.41 9.02 -26.81
C LEU A 353 -23.45 10.02 -27.29
N LEU A 354 -24.62 9.53 -27.69
CA LEU A 354 -25.79 10.37 -27.96
C LEU A 354 -26.59 10.52 -26.65
N THR A 355 -26.47 11.68 -26.00
CA THR A 355 -27.29 12.05 -24.84
C THR A 355 -28.26 13.16 -25.22
N HIS A 356 -29.52 13.02 -24.82
CA HIS A 356 -30.61 13.95 -25.14
C HIS A 356 -30.63 15.24 -24.29
N ASP A 357 -29.46 15.71 -23.86
CA ASP A 357 -29.29 16.84 -22.94
C ASP A 357 -28.27 17.81 -23.55
N PRO A 358 -28.65 19.06 -23.90
CA PRO A 358 -27.83 19.94 -24.73
C PRO A 358 -26.54 20.47 -24.07
N PHE A 359 -26.27 20.14 -22.81
CA PHE A 359 -25.11 20.63 -22.06
C PHE A 359 -24.03 19.57 -21.78
N SER A 360 -24.23 18.29 -22.15
CA SER A 360 -23.35 17.18 -21.74
C SER A 360 -22.80 16.35 -22.90
N ALA A 361 -22.45 16.97 -24.03
CA ALA A 361 -21.80 16.28 -25.15
C ALA A 361 -20.27 16.33 -25.02
N ALA A 362 -19.66 15.26 -24.50
CA ALA A 362 -18.21 15.08 -24.55
C ALA A 362 -17.83 14.28 -25.82
N ARG A 363 -17.14 14.92 -26.76
CA ARG A 363 -16.62 14.30 -27.98
C ARG A 363 -15.09 14.27 -27.91
N LEU A 364 -14.52 13.12 -27.58
CA LEU A 364 -13.07 12.89 -27.64
C LEU A 364 -12.69 12.49 -29.08
N LEU A 365 -11.97 13.36 -29.77
CA LEU A 365 -11.39 13.09 -31.09
C LEU A 365 -9.87 13.00 -30.95
N TYR A 366 -9.30 11.84 -31.27
CA TYR A 366 -7.85 11.65 -31.33
C TYR A 366 -7.38 11.75 -32.80
N ARG A 367 -6.37 12.57 -33.07
CA ARG A 367 -5.75 12.73 -34.40
C ARG A 367 -4.32 12.20 -34.33
N GLN A 368 -4.02 11.09 -35.00
CA GLN A 368 -2.64 10.64 -35.21
C GLN A 368 -1.96 11.56 -36.24
N ASN A 369 -0.94 12.32 -35.83
CA ASN A 369 0.02 12.88 -36.76
C ASN A 369 1.10 11.82 -37.03
N ALA A 370 0.87 11.00 -38.06
CA ALA A 370 1.92 10.19 -38.66
C ALA A 370 2.61 11.02 -39.75
N THR A 371 3.83 11.50 -39.51
CA THR A 371 4.73 11.96 -40.58
C THR A 371 6.00 11.12 -40.51
N LYS A 372 6.00 10.01 -41.24
CA LYS A 372 7.22 9.37 -41.73
C LYS A 372 7.76 10.26 -42.86
N ILE A 373 8.93 10.86 -42.68
CA ILE A 373 9.79 11.26 -43.81
C ILE A 373 10.87 10.20 -43.91
N ARG A 374 11.08 9.74 -45.15
CA ARG A 374 12.07 8.76 -45.59
C ARG A 374 13.49 9.12 -45.18
#